data_AF-A0A2V2U4B4-F1
#
_entry.id   AF-A0A2V2U4B4-F1
#
_cell.length_a   1.000
_cell.length_b   1.000
_cell.length_c   1.000
_cell.angle_alpha   90.00
_cell.angle_beta   90.00
_cell.angle_gamma   90.00
#
_symmetry.space_group_name_H-M   'P 1'
#
loop_
_entity.id
_entity.type
_entity.pdbx_description
1 polymer ?
#
loop_
_entity_poly.entity_id
_entity_poly.type
_entity_poly.pdbx_seq_one_letter_code
_entity_poly.pdbx_strand_id
1 'polypeptide(L)'
;MINSVPFVKDYLDHEHPQPGNPNAPFISGICKSLGRPIRESSLLNIYDNYKKNYFPKLLDNPNVPPEDKQKIRELLKKPWNPYIRRHTALTEKSTILKEHVLRQHAGWSPRSQMHLRYLHYFGNESNDSILEAYGIIPKDKQQSDKLRPKQCPNCNEPNKPESRFCSNEKCRMVITYDEYSETLEHQKKKEDKLSVMENQFNSMQSQIQLLMSTFVNADQSTKNKLARRLFECGLYKPSTTS
;
A
#
# COMPACT_ATOMS: atom_id res chain seq x y z
N MET A 1 -6.75 11.97 -11.90
CA MET A 1 -7.10 12.68 -10.65
C MET A 1 -7.62 11.71 -9.60
N ILE A 2 -8.48 10.75 -9.98
CA ILE A 2 -8.95 9.71 -9.05
C ILE A 2 -7.78 8.94 -8.42
N ASN A 3 -6.73 8.64 -9.21
CA ASN A 3 -5.59 7.87 -8.71
C ASN A 3 -4.74 8.55 -7.64
N SER A 4 -4.77 9.88 -7.57
CA SER A 4 -3.99 10.62 -6.58
C SER A 4 -4.73 10.80 -5.25
N VAL A 5 -6.02 10.47 -5.16
CA VAL A 5 -6.85 10.70 -3.97
C VAL A 5 -6.26 10.07 -2.70
N PRO A 6 -5.83 8.79 -2.69
CA PRO A 6 -5.26 8.19 -1.49
C PRO A 6 -4.00 8.92 -1.00
N PHE A 7 -3.17 9.39 -1.93
CA PHE A 7 -1.92 10.09 -1.61
C PHE A 7 -2.18 11.50 -1.09
N VAL A 8 -3.18 12.19 -1.64
CA VAL A 8 -3.59 13.52 -1.15
C VAL A 8 -4.17 13.42 0.25
N LYS A 9 -5.02 12.41 0.50
CA LYS A 9 -5.61 12.19 1.82
C LYS A 9 -4.51 11.94 2.87
N ASP A 10 -3.60 11.02 2.57
CA ASP A 10 -2.45 10.71 3.42
C ASP A 10 -1.58 11.94 3.75
N TYR A 11 -1.34 12.78 2.75
CA TYR A 11 -0.64 14.05 2.93
C TYR A 11 -1.40 15.00 3.86
N LEU A 12 -2.72 15.17 3.68
CA LEU A 12 -3.52 16.06 4.52
C LEU A 12 -3.62 15.56 5.97
N ASP A 13 -3.71 14.25 6.18
CA ASP A 13 -3.88 13.66 7.50
C ASP A 13 -2.57 13.66 8.31
N HIS A 14 -1.42 13.39 7.67
CA HIS A 14 -0.16 13.13 8.38
C HIS A 14 0.95 14.16 8.15
N GLU A 15 1.00 14.81 6.98
CA GLU A 15 2.16 15.61 6.57
C GLU A 15 1.87 17.12 6.49
N HIS A 16 0.61 17.51 6.25
CA HIS A 16 0.25 18.89 6.06
C HIS A 16 0.43 19.69 7.37
N PRO A 17 1.11 20.85 7.36
CA PRO A 17 1.44 21.57 8.60
C PRO A 17 0.25 22.25 9.27
N GLN A 18 -0.84 22.50 8.53
CA GLN A 18 -2.03 23.20 9.03
C GLN A 18 -3.33 22.56 8.50
N PRO A 19 -3.63 21.29 8.82
CA PRO A 19 -4.75 20.57 8.20
C PRO A 19 -6.13 21.13 8.61
N GLY A 20 -6.23 21.76 9.78
CA GLY A 20 -7.46 22.38 10.28
C GLY A 20 -7.73 23.80 9.76
N ASN A 21 -6.86 24.38 8.93
CA ASN A 21 -7.04 25.74 8.42
C ASN A 21 -7.52 25.71 6.95
N PRO A 22 -8.77 26.07 6.65
CA PRO A 22 -9.30 26.07 5.28
C PRO A 22 -8.59 27.06 4.34
N ASN A 23 -7.96 28.09 4.89
CA ASN A 23 -7.25 29.11 4.13
C ASN A 23 -5.76 28.79 3.92
N ALA A 24 -5.27 27.67 4.48
CA ALA A 24 -3.89 27.27 4.29
C ALA A 24 -3.65 26.85 2.82
N PRO A 25 -2.46 27.14 2.25
CA PRO A 25 -2.11 26.64 0.93
C PRO A 25 -2.15 25.12 0.91
N PHE A 26 -2.89 24.54 -0.05
CA PHE A 26 -3.08 23.10 -0.14
C PHE A 26 -1.75 22.33 -0.16
N ILE A 27 -0.75 22.81 -0.91
CA ILE A 27 0.63 22.31 -0.81
C ILE A 27 1.48 23.38 -0.11
N SER A 28 1.82 23.10 1.13
CA SER A 28 2.56 24.01 2.01
C SER A 28 4.03 23.61 2.15
N GLY A 29 4.90 24.62 2.29
CA GLY A 29 6.30 24.42 2.67
C GLY A 29 6.42 23.86 4.09
N ILE A 30 7.56 23.22 4.37
CA ILE A 30 7.88 22.56 5.65
C ILE A 30 9.11 23.27 6.26
N CYS A 31 9.30 23.15 7.57
CA CYS A 31 10.43 23.73 8.32
C CYS A 31 10.51 25.27 8.18
N LYS A 32 11.51 25.79 7.46
CA LYS A 32 11.78 27.24 7.36
C LYS A 32 10.74 28.01 6.55
N SER A 33 9.93 27.32 5.74
CA SER A 33 8.83 27.89 4.95
C SER A 33 7.46 27.36 5.38
N LEU A 34 7.32 26.98 6.65
CA LEU A 34 6.10 26.40 7.20
C LEU A 34 4.85 27.25 6.90
N GLY A 35 3.83 26.60 6.34
CA GLY A 35 2.53 27.22 6.00
C GLY A 35 2.57 28.21 4.83
N ARG A 36 3.71 28.38 4.16
CA ARG A 36 3.82 29.22 2.96
C ARG A 36 3.59 28.39 1.69
N PRO A 37 3.01 28.97 0.62
CA PRO A 37 2.88 28.26 -0.64
C PRO A 37 4.26 27.94 -1.22
N ILE A 38 4.39 26.75 -1.83
CA ILE A 38 5.61 26.36 -2.52
C ILE A 38 5.83 27.27 -3.74
N ARG A 39 7.05 27.78 -3.88
CA ARG A 39 7.45 28.60 -5.03
C ARG A 39 7.73 27.73 -6.26
N GLU A 40 7.52 28.29 -7.45
CA GLU A 40 7.82 27.61 -8.71
C GLU A 40 9.28 27.12 -8.79
N SER A 41 10.23 27.95 -8.37
CA SER A 41 11.65 27.57 -8.33
C SER A 41 11.92 26.38 -7.43
N SER A 42 11.20 26.25 -6.32
CA SER A 42 11.31 25.08 -5.43
C SER A 42 10.80 23.81 -6.12
N LEU A 43 9.70 23.90 -6.87
CA LEU A 43 9.21 22.77 -7.68
C LEU A 43 10.21 22.37 -8.76
N LEU A 44 10.80 23.32 -9.46
CA LEU A 44 11.85 23.05 -10.46
C LEU A 44 13.06 22.36 -9.82
N ASN A 45 13.52 22.84 -8.66
CA ASN A 45 14.62 22.23 -7.92
C ASN A 45 14.31 20.79 -7.48
N ILE A 46 13.07 20.49 -7.10
CA ILE A 46 12.63 19.12 -6.78
C ILE A 46 12.77 18.21 -8.00
N TYR A 47 12.30 18.67 -9.18
CA TYR A 47 12.45 17.92 -10.43
C TYR A 47 13.91 17.70 -10.83
N ASP A 48 14.73 18.73 -10.65
CA ASP A 48 16.17 18.67 -10.88
C ASP A 48 16.85 17.66 -9.96
N ASN A 49 16.49 17.66 -8.67
CA ASN A 49 16.98 16.70 -7.70
C ASN A 49 16.56 15.27 -8.07
N TYR A 50 15.34 15.06 -8.54
CA TYR A 50 14.91 13.76 -9.04
C TYR A 50 15.79 13.28 -10.19
N LYS A 51 16.01 14.14 -11.20
CA LYS A 51 16.82 13.81 -12.37
C LYS A 51 18.28 13.56 -12.04
N LYS A 52 18.90 14.41 -11.23
CA LYS A 52 20.35 14.43 -10.98
C LYS A 52 20.78 13.49 -9.86
N ASN A 53 19.94 13.31 -8.83
CA ASN A 53 20.33 12.61 -7.62
C ASN A 53 19.50 11.35 -7.36
N TYR A 54 18.17 11.43 -7.37
CA TYR A 54 17.33 10.32 -6.92
C TYR A 54 17.32 9.15 -7.90
N PHE A 55 16.92 9.38 -9.15
CA PHE A 55 16.79 8.31 -10.15
C PHE A 55 18.14 7.69 -10.55
N PRO A 56 19.26 8.44 -10.68
CA PRO A 56 20.57 7.83 -10.91
C PRO A 56 20.99 6.87 -9.79
N LYS A 57 20.78 7.24 -8.51
CA LYS A 57 21.07 6.35 -7.37
C LYS A 57 20.29 5.05 -7.39
N LEU A 58 19.08 5.04 -7.98
CA LEU A 58 18.29 3.81 -8.13
C LEU A 58 18.90 2.83 -9.15
N LEU A 59 19.70 3.31 -10.11
CA LEU A 59 20.37 2.43 -11.08
C LEU A 59 21.46 1.58 -10.42
N ASP A 60 22.14 2.15 -9.42
CA ASP A 60 23.22 1.49 -8.69
C ASP A 60 22.68 0.51 -7.63
N ASN A 61 21.43 0.68 -7.19
CA ASN A 61 20.83 -0.13 -6.14
C ASN A 61 20.61 -1.59 -6.62
N PRO A 62 21.09 -2.61 -5.89
CA PRO A 62 20.90 -4.02 -6.25
C PRO A 62 19.45 -4.49 -6.09
N ASN A 63 18.62 -3.79 -5.31
CA ASN A 63 17.22 -4.17 -5.06
C ASN A 63 16.26 -3.80 -6.20
N VAL A 64 16.72 -3.08 -7.21
CA VAL A 64 15.88 -2.66 -8.34
C VAL A 64 15.96 -3.69 -9.46
N PRO A 65 14.83 -4.24 -9.96
CA PRO A 65 14.82 -5.18 -11.07
C PRO A 65 15.48 -4.61 -12.34
N PRO A 66 16.13 -5.44 -13.16
CA PRO A 66 16.82 -4.97 -14.37
C PRO A 66 15.87 -4.31 -15.38
N GLU A 67 14.62 -4.75 -15.45
CA GLU A 67 13.58 -4.13 -16.31
C GLU A 67 13.31 -2.67 -15.93
N ASP A 68 13.20 -2.39 -14.64
CA ASP A 68 12.92 -1.05 -14.15
C ASP A 68 14.14 -0.14 -14.29
N LYS A 69 15.35 -0.68 -14.15
CA LYS A 69 16.58 0.06 -14.46
C LYS A 69 16.59 0.56 -15.91
N GLN A 70 16.13 -0.28 -16.86
CA GLN A 70 16.04 0.14 -18.25
C GLN A 70 15.03 1.26 -18.46
N LYS A 71 13.83 1.16 -17.86
CA LYS A 71 12.82 2.22 -17.90
C LYS A 71 13.33 3.53 -17.29
N ILE A 72 14.08 3.46 -16.19
CA ILE A 72 14.68 4.64 -15.54
C ILE A 72 15.70 5.31 -16.48
N ARG A 73 16.56 4.54 -17.18
CA ARG A 73 17.50 5.10 -18.16
C ARG A 73 16.78 5.85 -19.29
N GLU A 74 15.69 5.29 -19.79
CA GLU A 74 14.88 5.96 -20.83
C GLU A 74 14.18 7.21 -20.30
N LEU A 75 13.70 7.18 -19.05
CA LEU A 75 13.09 8.33 -18.38
C LEU A 75 14.10 9.48 -18.22
N LEU A 76 15.35 9.19 -17.89
CA LEU A 76 16.39 10.22 -17.70
C LEU A 76 16.76 10.97 -18.99
N LYS A 77 16.53 10.36 -20.17
CA LYS A 77 16.73 11.01 -21.49
C LYS A 77 15.64 12.05 -21.81
N LYS A 78 14.47 11.95 -21.17
CA LYS A 78 13.33 12.85 -21.42
C LYS A 78 13.54 14.22 -20.75
N PRO A 79 12.82 15.27 -21.19
CA PRO A 79 12.84 16.56 -20.48
C PRO A 79 12.21 16.45 -19.09
N TRP A 80 12.83 17.09 -18.10
CA TRP A 80 12.38 17.13 -16.71
C TRP A 80 11.91 18.53 -16.36
N ASN A 81 10.62 18.80 -16.59
CA ASN A 81 9.96 20.01 -16.13
C ASN A 81 8.53 19.67 -15.65
N PRO A 82 7.93 20.44 -14.74
CA PRO A 82 6.56 20.18 -14.29
C PRO A 82 5.54 20.17 -15.43
N TYR A 83 5.76 20.98 -16.47
CA TYR A 83 4.86 21.09 -17.63
C TYR A 83 4.73 19.78 -18.42
N ILE A 84 5.74 18.90 -18.40
CA ILE A 84 5.69 17.61 -19.10
C ILE A 84 4.55 16.75 -18.54
N ARG A 85 4.25 16.86 -17.24
CA ARG A 85 3.13 16.14 -16.62
C ARG A 85 1.80 16.58 -17.22
N ARG A 86 1.64 17.87 -17.47
CA ARG A 86 0.47 18.42 -18.16
C ARG A 86 0.39 17.89 -19.58
N HIS A 87 1.49 17.92 -20.33
CA HIS A 87 1.49 17.42 -21.71
C HIS A 87 1.13 15.94 -21.77
N THR A 88 1.80 15.08 -20.99
CA THR A 88 1.53 13.65 -20.96
C THR A 88 0.09 13.36 -20.55
N ALA A 89 -0.43 14.04 -19.52
CA ALA A 89 -1.81 13.85 -19.07
C ALA A 89 -2.85 14.29 -20.12
N LEU A 90 -2.54 15.31 -20.94
CA LEU A 90 -3.42 15.74 -22.02
C LEU A 90 -3.36 14.78 -23.21
N THR A 91 -2.18 14.23 -23.54
CA THR A 91 -2.03 13.19 -24.57
C THR A 91 -2.79 11.92 -24.19
N GLU A 92 -2.73 11.51 -22.94
CA GLU A 92 -3.50 10.36 -22.46
C GLU A 92 -5.01 10.63 -22.55
N LYS A 93 -5.46 11.79 -22.07
CA LYS A 93 -6.87 12.15 -22.06
C LYS A 93 -7.45 12.44 -23.44
N SER A 94 -6.66 12.86 -24.42
CA SER A 94 -7.17 13.08 -25.78
C SER A 94 -7.62 11.79 -26.45
N THR A 95 -7.16 10.62 -25.97
CA THR A 95 -7.63 9.31 -26.43
C THR A 95 -9.04 8.95 -25.93
N ILE A 96 -9.50 9.60 -24.85
CA ILE A 96 -10.76 9.30 -24.17
C ILE A 96 -11.78 10.43 -24.37
N LEU A 97 -11.32 11.68 -24.28
CA LEU A 97 -12.17 12.87 -24.26
C LEU A 97 -12.35 13.43 -25.67
N LYS A 98 -13.61 13.74 -26.01
CA LYS A 98 -13.94 14.53 -27.19
C LYS A 98 -13.37 15.95 -27.07
N GLU A 99 -13.09 16.58 -28.21
CA GLU A 99 -12.38 17.86 -28.30
C GLU A 99 -12.92 18.95 -27.36
N HIS A 100 -14.23 19.19 -27.38
CA HIS A 100 -14.84 20.25 -26.57
C HIS A 100 -14.64 20.00 -25.06
N VAL A 101 -14.78 18.74 -24.62
CA VAL A 101 -14.54 18.33 -23.22
C VAL A 101 -13.05 18.43 -22.90
N LEU A 102 -12.17 18.03 -23.80
CA LEU A 102 -10.73 18.14 -23.63
C LEU A 102 -10.29 19.60 -23.46
N ARG A 103 -10.86 20.53 -24.25
CA ARG A 103 -10.59 21.97 -24.12
C ARG A 103 -11.03 22.52 -22.77
N GLN A 104 -12.22 22.14 -22.30
CA GLN A 104 -12.70 22.51 -20.96
C GLN A 104 -11.79 21.93 -19.87
N HIS A 105 -11.46 20.63 -19.96
CA HIS A 105 -10.58 19.93 -19.03
C HIS A 105 -9.19 20.58 -18.95
N ALA A 106 -8.65 21.01 -20.10
CA ALA A 106 -7.36 21.68 -20.17
C ALA A 106 -7.42 23.15 -19.72
N GLY A 107 -8.60 23.77 -19.66
CA GLY A 107 -8.74 25.21 -19.42
C GLY A 107 -8.27 26.07 -20.59
N TRP A 108 -8.41 25.58 -21.82
CA TRP A 108 -8.10 26.37 -23.02
C TRP A 108 -9.28 27.26 -23.42
N SER A 109 -8.98 28.42 -24.02
CA SER A 109 -10.02 29.26 -24.59
C SER A 109 -10.72 28.55 -25.77
N PRO A 110 -12.00 28.85 -26.04
CA PRO A 110 -12.72 28.28 -27.19
C PRO A 110 -12.08 28.59 -28.55
N ARG A 111 -11.23 29.61 -28.64
CA ARG A 111 -10.51 29.98 -29.88
C ARG A 111 -9.13 29.35 -29.98
N SER A 112 -8.65 28.66 -28.94
CA SER A 112 -7.30 28.09 -28.90
C SER A 112 -7.17 26.86 -29.79
N GLN A 113 -6.11 26.82 -30.60
CA GLN A 113 -5.73 25.68 -31.44
C GLN A 113 -4.83 24.66 -30.71
N MET A 114 -4.67 24.78 -29.39
CA MET A 114 -3.79 23.90 -28.60
C MET A 114 -4.20 22.42 -28.64
N HIS A 115 -5.48 22.13 -28.86
CA HIS A 115 -6.03 20.78 -28.95
C HIS A 115 -5.47 20.00 -30.15
N LEU A 116 -5.11 20.67 -31.26
CA LEU A 116 -4.55 20.04 -32.46
C LEU A 116 -3.21 19.35 -32.22
N ARG A 117 -2.49 19.69 -31.14
CA ARG A 117 -1.26 19.01 -30.74
C ARG A 117 -1.51 17.58 -30.23
N TYR A 118 -2.72 17.30 -29.75
CA TYR A 118 -3.05 16.05 -29.04
C TYR A 118 -4.09 15.21 -29.77
N LEU A 119 -4.90 15.84 -30.63
CA LEU A 119 -5.93 15.20 -31.42
C LEU A 119 -5.41 14.96 -32.83
N HIS A 120 -5.36 13.69 -33.20
CA HIS A 120 -5.03 13.25 -34.55
C HIS A 120 -6.25 12.54 -35.11
N TYR A 121 -6.97 13.20 -36.01
CA TYR A 121 -8.15 12.63 -36.65
C TYR A 121 -7.75 11.81 -37.87
N PHE A 122 -8.22 10.57 -37.94
CA PHE A 122 -8.04 9.65 -39.06
C PHE A 122 -9.28 9.59 -39.97
N GLY A 123 -10.37 10.29 -39.62
CA GLY A 123 -11.57 10.46 -40.45
C GLY A 123 -12.69 9.46 -40.16
N ASN A 124 -12.46 8.48 -39.28
CA ASN A 124 -13.43 7.45 -38.93
C ASN A 124 -14.17 7.71 -37.60
N GLU A 125 -13.76 8.73 -36.84
CA GLU A 125 -14.22 8.99 -35.47
C GLU A 125 -15.72 9.31 -35.40
N SER A 126 -16.27 9.87 -36.48
CA SER A 126 -17.71 10.14 -36.60
C SER A 126 -18.50 8.83 -36.61
N ASN A 127 -18.07 7.85 -37.42
CA ASN A 127 -18.74 6.56 -37.51
C ASN A 127 -18.61 5.80 -36.20
N ASP A 128 -17.42 5.77 -35.61
CA ASP A 128 -17.18 5.11 -34.33
C ASP A 128 -18.04 5.72 -33.21
N SER A 129 -18.12 7.06 -33.14
CA SER A 129 -18.95 7.75 -32.15
C SER A 129 -20.44 7.45 -32.31
N ILE A 130 -20.92 7.29 -33.55
CA ILE A 130 -22.30 6.93 -33.85
C ILE A 130 -22.56 5.49 -33.44
N LEU A 131 -21.71 4.55 -33.86
CA LEU A 131 -21.82 3.13 -33.52
C LEU A 131 -21.75 2.90 -32.00
N GLU A 132 -20.93 3.66 -31.29
CA GLU A 132 -20.85 3.65 -29.82
C GLU A 132 -22.14 4.17 -29.17
N ALA A 133 -22.74 5.25 -29.72
CA ALA A 133 -24.00 5.79 -29.23
C ALA A 133 -25.17 4.82 -29.42
N TYR A 134 -25.18 4.05 -30.51
CA TYR A 134 -26.14 2.98 -30.76
C TYR A 134 -25.82 1.66 -30.03
N GLY A 135 -24.71 1.61 -29.28
CA GLY A 135 -24.32 0.42 -28.50
C GLY A 135 -23.78 -0.74 -29.34
N ILE A 136 -23.42 -0.49 -30.60
CA ILE A 136 -22.87 -1.50 -31.53
C ILE A 136 -21.38 -1.76 -31.21
N ILE A 137 -20.65 -0.71 -30.82
CA ILE A 137 -19.26 -0.81 -30.36
C ILE A 137 -19.21 -0.64 -28.83
N PRO A 138 -18.51 -1.53 -28.11
CA PRO A 138 -18.32 -1.39 -26.67
C PRO A 138 -17.48 -0.15 -26.34
N LYS A 139 -17.93 0.63 -25.35
CA LYS A 139 -17.24 1.83 -24.86
C LYS A 139 -15.89 1.53 -24.19
N ASP A 140 -15.73 0.31 -23.69
CA ASP A 140 -14.63 -0.05 -22.81
C ASP A 140 -13.42 -0.61 -23.57
N LYS A 141 -12.65 0.28 -24.20
CA LYS A 141 -11.21 0.06 -24.42
C LYS A 141 -10.40 0.52 -23.22
N GLN A 142 -10.85 0.22 -22.00
CA GLN A 142 -10.13 0.62 -20.78
C GLN A 142 -8.81 -0.16 -20.70
N GLN A 143 -7.69 0.52 -20.97
CA GLN A 143 -6.39 0.01 -20.54
C GLN A 143 -6.45 -0.21 -19.03
N SER A 144 -5.99 -1.38 -18.59
CA SER A 144 -5.93 -1.72 -17.17
C SER A 144 -4.94 -0.79 -16.46
N ASP A 145 -5.47 0.23 -15.79
CA ASP A 145 -4.69 1.17 -15.02
C ASP A 145 -4.24 0.53 -13.72
N LYS A 146 -2.99 0.05 -13.71
CA LYS A 146 -2.34 -0.57 -12.53
C LYS A 146 -2.27 0.38 -11.33
N LEU A 147 -2.37 1.70 -11.56
CA LEU A 147 -2.30 2.72 -10.51
C LEU A 147 -3.68 3.11 -9.96
N ARG A 148 -4.75 2.44 -10.41
CA ARG A 148 -6.10 2.73 -9.94
C ARG A 148 -6.23 2.36 -8.45
N PRO A 149 -6.72 3.28 -7.60
CA PRO A 149 -6.97 3.01 -6.20
C PRO A 149 -7.95 1.88 -6.00
N LYS A 150 -7.69 1.03 -5.02
CA LYS A 150 -8.58 -0.06 -4.61
C LYS A 150 -9.61 0.50 -3.63
N GLN A 151 -10.89 0.30 -3.93
CA GLN A 151 -11.97 0.67 -3.02
C GLN A 151 -12.13 -0.41 -1.95
N CYS A 152 -12.23 -0.01 -0.68
CA CYS A 152 -12.49 -0.97 0.39
C CYS A 152 -13.94 -1.48 0.28
N PRO A 153 -14.18 -2.81 0.28
CA PRO A 153 -15.54 -3.36 0.16
C PRO A 153 -16.42 -3.06 1.38
N ASN A 154 -15.83 -2.74 2.53
CA ASN A 154 -16.57 -2.48 3.77
C ASN A 154 -16.92 -0.99 3.93
N CYS A 155 -15.94 -0.10 3.79
CA CYS A 155 -16.12 1.34 4.04
C CYS A 155 -16.03 2.24 2.80
N ASN A 156 -15.85 1.66 1.60
CA ASN A 156 -15.67 2.38 0.33
C ASN A 156 -14.55 3.43 0.35
N GLU A 157 -13.55 3.24 1.22
CA GLU A 157 -12.37 4.09 1.26
C GLU A 157 -11.48 3.82 0.04
N PRO A 158 -10.98 4.86 -0.66
CA PRO A 158 -9.96 4.71 -1.70
C PRO A 158 -8.58 4.45 -1.09
N ASN A 159 -8.01 3.28 -1.35
CA ASN A 159 -6.69 2.85 -0.85
C ASN A 159 -5.65 2.85 -1.96
N LYS A 160 -4.37 2.97 -1.58
CA LYS A 160 -3.26 2.88 -2.55
C LYS A 160 -3.28 1.49 -3.21
N PRO A 161 -2.87 1.36 -4.49
CA PRO A 161 -2.91 0.07 -5.20
C PRO A 161 -2.14 -1.05 -4.47
N GLU A 162 -1.04 -0.70 -3.82
CA GLU A 162 -0.16 -1.60 -3.06
C GLU A 162 -0.61 -1.82 -1.60
N SER A 163 -1.67 -1.14 -1.14
CA SER A 163 -2.14 -1.27 0.24
C SER A 163 -2.82 -2.62 0.48
N ARG A 164 -2.29 -3.37 1.45
CA ARG A 164 -2.83 -4.65 1.93
C ARG A 164 -4.07 -4.48 2.81
N PHE A 165 -4.05 -3.44 3.63
CA PHE A 165 -5.09 -3.10 4.58
C PHE A 165 -5.72 -1.76 4.25
N CYS A 166 -6.97 -1.59 4.69
CA CYS A 166 -7.65 -0.32 4.59
C CYS A 166 -6.93 0.76 5.40
N SER A 167 -6.59 1.87 4.75
CA SER A 167 -5.98 3.05 5.34
C SER A 167 -6.91 3.78 6.32
N ASN A 168 -8.21 3.46 6.31
CA ASN A 168 -9.13 3.98 7.31
C ASN A 168 -8.92 3.25 8.65
N GLU A 169 -8.48 4.00 9.66
CA GLU A 169 -8.17 3.49 10.99
C GLU A 169 -9.33 2.78 11.69
N LYS A 170 -10.57 3.09 11.32
CA LYS A 170 -11.78 2.47 11.88
C LYS A 170 -12.14 1.14 11.21
N CYS A 171 -11.68 0.93 9.97
CA CYS A 171 -12.02 -0.25 9.19
C CYS A 171 -10.92 -1.32 9.28
N ARG A 172 -9.66 -0.96 8.95
CA ARG A 172 -8.48 -1.85 8.91
C ARG A 172 -8.71 -3.21 8.22
N MET A 173 -9.72 -3.32 7.37
CA MET A 173 -10.07 -4.54 6.64
C MET A 173 -9.02 -4.89 5.59
N VAL A 174 -8.81 -6.18 5.32
CA VAL A 174 -7.96 -6.69 4.23
C VAL A 174 -8.67 -6.45 2.90
N ILE A 175 -7.96 -5.90 1.90
CA ILE A 175 -8.56 -5.50 0.61
C ILE A 175 -8.17 -6.43 -0.54
N THR A 176 -7.05 -7.15 -0.40
CA THR A 176 -6.46 -8.00 -1.44
C THR A 176 -6.87 -9.46 -1.27
N TYR A 177 -7.46 -10.06 -2.32
CA TYR A 177 -8.01 -11.42 -2.28
C TYR A 177 -6.94 -12.49 -2.02
N ASP A 178 -5.77 -12.39 -2.66
CA ASP A 178 -4.65 -13.33 -2.45
C ASP A 178 -4.21 -13.35 -0.97
N GLU A 179 -4.28 -12.20 -0.31
CA GLU A 179 -3.92 -12.06 1.10
C GLU A 179 -5.04 -12.49 2.04
N TYR A 180 -6.31 -12.40 1.64
CA TYR A 180 -7.41 -12.98 2.40
C TYR A 180 -7.26 -14.51 2.50
N SER A 181 -6.88 -15.18 1.41
CA SER A 181 -6.51 -16.61 1.45
C SER A 181 -5.27 -16.87 2.31
N GLU A 182 -4.19 -16.09 2.16
CA GLU A 182 -2.97 -16.29 2.96
C GLU A 182 -3.21 -16.04 4.46
N THR A 183 -4.05 -15.07 4.82
CA THR A 183 -4.39 -14.78 6.22
C THR A 183 -5.26 -15.88 6.82
N LEU A 184 -6.23 -16.40 6.07
CA LEU A 184 -7.00 -17.58 6.46
C LEU A 184 -6.11 -18.83 6.61
N GLU A 185 -5.20 -19.07 5.66
CA GLU A 185 -4.25 -20.17 5.76
C GLU A 185 -3.31 -20.01 6.96
N HIS A 186 -2.86 -18.79 7.24
CA HIS A 186 -2.00 -18.52 8.39
C HIS A 186 -2.76 -18.68 9.71
N GLN A 187 -4.04 -18.27 9.77
CA GLN A 187 -4.90 -18.51 10.92
C GLN A 187 -5.11 -19.99 11.15
N LYS A 188 -5.45 -20.74 10.08
CA LYS A 188 -5.61 -22.20 10.13
C LYS A 188 -4.33 -22.91 10.58
N LYS A 189 -3.17 -22.52 10.05
CA LYS A 189 -1.85 -23.04 10.51
C LYS A 189 -1.56 -22.70 11.98
N LYS A 190 -2.05 -21.58 12.50
CA LYS A 190 -1.91 -21.24 13.93
C LYS A 190 -2.83 -22.10 14.79
N GLU A 191 -4.08 -22.29 14.38
CA GLU A 191 -5.05 -23.17 15.05
C GLU A 191 -4.58 -24.64 15.06
N ASP A 192 -4.07 -25.13 13.93
CA ASP A 192 -3.50 -26.48 13.82
C ASP A 192 -2.29 -26.67 14.74
N LYS A 193 -1.43 -25.65 14.86
CA LYS A 193 -0.30 -25.68 15.81
C LYS A 193 -0.76 -25.67 17.27
N LEU A 194 -1.81 -24.91 17.58
CA LEU A 194 -2.41 -24.86 18.91
C LEU A 194 -3.01 -26.21 19.30
N SER A 195 -3.74 -26.87 18.40
CA SER A 195 -4.35 -28.18 18.65
C SER A 195 -3.29 -29.28 18.84
N VAL A 196 -2.21 -29.26 18.06
CA VAL A 196 -1.06 -30.16 18.27
C VAL A 196 -0.39 -29.93 19.62
N MET A 197 -0.20 -28.67 20.01
CA MET A 197 0.38 -28.31 21.30
C MET A 197 -0.52 -28.73 22.47
N GLU A 198 -1.84 -28.57 22.34
CA GLU A 198 -2.83 -28.98 23.33
C GLU A 198 -2.84 -30.51 23.51
N ASN A 199 -2.77 -31.26 22.41
CA ASN A 199 -2.65 -32.73 22.46
C ASN A 199 -1.34 -33.18 23.13
N GLN A 200 -0.22 -32.52 22.84
CA GLN A 200 1.06 -32.78 23.51
C GLN A 200 0.99 -32.45 25.01
N PHE A 201 0.34 -31.35 25.38
CA PHE A 201 0.16 -30.94 26.77
C PHE A 201 -0.70 -31.95 27.54
N ASN A 202 -1.82 -32.40 26.98
CA ASN A 202 -2.68 -33.42 27.58
C ASN A 202 -1.95 -34.77 27.75
N SER A 203 -1.14 -35.16 26.76
CA SER A 203 -0.28 -36.35 26.86
C SER A 203 0.76 -36.21 27.98
N MET A 204 1.42 -35.05 28.08
CA MET A 204 2.38 -34.76 29.14
C MET A 204 1.71 -34.75 30.53
N GLN A 205 0.51 -34.19 30.64
CA GLN A 205 -0.28 -34.23 31.87
C GLN A 205 -0.64 -35.66 32.28
N SER A 206 -1.00 -36.51 31.31
CA SER A 206 -1.29 -37.93 31.55
C SER A 206 -0.06 -38.68 32.07
N GLN A 207 1.12 -38.42 31.48
CA GLN A 207 2.39 -38.98 31.94
C GLN A 207 2.76 -38.51 33.36
N ILE A 208 2.56 -37.21 33.65
CA ILE A 208 2.76 -36.67 35.00
C ILE A 208 1.80 -37.32 35.98
N GLN A 209 0.54 -37.53 35.62
CA GLN A 209 -0.46 -38.13 36.51
C GLN A 209 -0.17 -39.61 36.78
N LEU A 210 0.35 -40.35 35.78
CA LEU A 210 0.85 -41.72 35.94
C LEU A 210 2.10 -41.79 36.81
N LEU A 211 3.04 -40.86 36.62
CA LEU A 211 4.19 -40.72 37.52
C LEU A 211 3.73 -40.42 38.95
N MET A 212 2.81 -39.47 39.13
CA MET A 212 2.27 -39.13 40.45
C MET A 212 1.57 -40.33 41.11
N SER A 213 0.76 -41.10 40.38
CA SER A 213 0.08 -42.27 40.94
C SER A 213 1.04 -43.41 41.31
N THR A 214 2.04 -43.68 40.47
CA THR A 214 3.11 -44.64 40.77
C THR A 214 3.96 -44.20 41.97
N PHE A 215 4.21 -42.89 42.12
CA PHE A 215 4.92 -42.35 43.28
C PHE A 215 4.10 -42.40 44.57
N VAL A 216 2.79 -42.16 44.52
CA VAL A 216 1.91 -42.30 45.70
C VAL A 216 2.03 -43.72 46.28
N ASN A 217 2.10 -44.72 45.41
CA ASN A 217 2.21 -46.14 45.76
C ASN A 217 3.64 -46.63 46.05
N ALA A 218 4.67 -45.80 45.92
CA ALA A 218 6.07 -46.19 46.14
C ALA A 218 6.50 -46.12 47.62
N ASP A 219 7.55 -46.90 47.95
CA ASP A 219 8.12 -47.01 49.30
C ASP A 219 8.68 -45.68 49.85
N GLN A 220 8.73 -45.54 51.18
CA GLN A 220 9.19 -44.31 51.84
C GLN A 220 10.68 -43.98 51.56
N SER A 221 11.49 -45.01 51.29
CA SER A 221 12.92 -44.88 50.94
C SER A 221 13.14 -44.18 49.60
N THR A 222 12.34 -44.53 48.58
CA THR A 222 12.40 -43.93 47.24
C THR A 222 11.86 -42.50 47.23
N LYS A 223 10.80 -42.23 48.00
CA LYS A 223 10.28 -40.86 48.22
C LYS A 223 11.34 -39.94 48.82
N ASN A 224 12.08 -40.41 49.83
CA ASN A 224 13.14 -39.62 50.49
C ASN A 224 14.37 -39.36 49.59
N LYS A 225 14.77 -40.32 48.74
CA LYS A 225 15.87 -40.13 47.76
C LYS A 225 15.51 -39.10 46.69
N LEU A 226 14.26 -39.12 46.21
CA LEU A 226 13.76 -38.14 45.24
C LEU A 226 13.67 -36.73 45.85
N ALA A 227 13.15 -36.60 47.07
CA ALA A 227 13.09 -35.31 47.77
C ALA A 227 14.47 -34.66 47.93
N ARG A 228 15.52 -35.45 48.23
CA ARG A 228 16.91 -34.98 48.25
C ARG A 228 17.37 -34.47 46.87
N ARG A 229 17.11 -35.22 45.80
CA ARG A 229 17.47 -34.81 44.43
C ARG A 229 16.72 -33.55 43.98
N LEU A 230 15.45 -33.39 44.32
CA LEU A 230 14.67 -32.19 43.99
C LEU A 230 15.16 -30.95 44.74
N PHE A 231 15.65 -31.13 45.97
CA PHE A 231 16.33 -30.09 46.73
C PHE A 231 17.69 -29.73 46.11
N GLU A 232 18.49 -30.71 45.70
CA GLU A 232 19.77 -30.51 45.00
C GLU A 232 19.59 -29.80 43.64
N CYS A 233 18.53 -30.12 42.89
CA CYS A 233 18.20 -29.46 41.62
C CYS A 233 17.50 -28.09 41.80
N GLY A 234 17.22 -27.66 43.04
CA GLY A 234 16.64 -26.35 43.34
C GLY A 234 15.15 -26.18 43.01
N LEU A 235 14.45 -27.26 42.65
CA LEU A 235 13.02 -27.25 42.31
C LEU A 235 12.10 -27.35 43.53
N TYR A 236 12.64 -27.78 44.67
CA TYR A 236 11.93 -27.82 45.96
C TYR A 236 12.65 -26.93 46.97
N LYS A 237 11.99 -25.87 47.43
CA LYS A 237 12.46 -25.03 48.53
C LYS A 237 11.67 -25.39 49.79
N PRO A 238 12.31 -25.81 50.88
CA PRO A 238 11.59 -26.05 52.13
C PRO A 238 10.91 -24.75 52.54
N SER A 239 9.63 -24.84 52.88
CA SER A 239 8.92 -23.71 53.46
C SER A 239 9.73 -23.21 54.66
N THR A 240 10.18 -21.96 54.60
CA THR A 240 10.77 -21.28 55.75
C THR A 240 9.63 -21.05 56.72
N THR A 241 9.43 -22.00 57.63
CA THR A 241 8.67 -21.77 58.86
C THR A 241 9.42 -20.72 59.67
N SER A 242 8.78 -19.56 59.85
CA SER A 242 9.01 -18.71 61.03
C SER A 242 8.56 -19.45 62.28
#